data_AF-A0A1H0Z9Z9-F1
#
_entry.id   AF-A0A1H0Z9Z9-F1
#
_cell.length_a   1.000
_cell.length_b   1.000
_cell.length_c   1.000
_cell.angle_alpha   90.00
_cell.angle_beta   90.00
_cell.angle_gamma   90.00
#
_symmetry.space_group_name_H-M   'P 1'
#
loop_
_entity.id
_entity.type
_entity.pdbx_description
1 polymer ?
#
loop_
_entity_poly.entity_id
_entity_poly.type
_entity_poly.pdbx_seq_one_letter_code
_entity_poly.pdbx_strand_id
1 'polypeptide(L)'
;MSDRPKTNRYLVMAMRKPDFSEAVVAPHLVFLDGLRLAGKLEMTGGFSDKSGGAYVLNVDTLAEALAIAADDPLATSDSSTLTVYEWNAR
;
A
#
# COMPACT_ATOMS: atom_id res chain seq x y z
N MET A 1 2.02 2.72 -31.06
CA MET A 1 1.91 1.71 -29.98
C MET A 1 2.87 2.14 -28.89
N SER A 2 2.35 2.61 -27.75
CA SER A 2 3.22 3.04 -26.64
C SER A 2 3.76 1.79 -25.95
N ASP A 3 5.04 1.52 -26.14
CA ASP A 3 5.80 0.53 -25.38
C ASP A 3 6.04 1.11 -23.98
N ARG A 4 4.99 1.10 -23.14
CA ARG A 4 5.18 1.42 -21.72
C ARG A 4 5.85 0.18 -21.12
N PRO A 5 7.02 0.31 -20.46
CA PRO A 5 7.61 -0.82 -19.74
C PRO A 5 6.56 -1.41 -18.81
N LYS A 6 6.53 -2.74 -18.73
CA LYS A 6 5.59 -3.46 -17.87
C LYS A 6 5.89 -3.07 -16.42
N THR A 7 5.07 -2.19 -15.85
CA THR A 7 5.15 -1.86 -14.43
C THR A 7 4.84 -3.10 -13.61
N ASN A 8 5.70 -3.38 -12.63
CA ASN A 8 5.52 -4.53 -11.75
C ASN A 8 4.46 -4.18 -10.71
N ARG A 9 3.69 -5.19 -10.33
CA ARG A 9 2.70 -5.07 -9.27
C ARG A 9 3.36 -5.40 -7.96
N TYR A 10 3.14 -4.58 -6.96
CA TYR A 10 3.64 -4.81 -5.61
C TYR A 10 2.49 -4.87 -4.64
N LEU A 11 2.34 -6.02 -3.98
CA LEU A 11 1.35 -6.21 -2.93
C LEU A 11 1.92 -5.68 -1.61
N VAL A 12 1.25 -4.70 -1.02
CA VAL A 12 1.53 -4.27 0.34
C VAL A 12 0.48 -4.85 1.27
N MET A 13 0.94 -5.61 2.25
CA MET A 13 0.12 -6.14 3.34
C MET A 13 0.28 -5.21 4.53
N ALA A 14 -0.82 -4.73 5.11
CA ALA A 14 -0.83 -3.85 6.27
C ALA A 14 -1.61 -4.50 7.42
N MET A 15 -0.89 -5.17 8.33
CA MET A 15 -1.48 -5.88 9.46
C MET A 15 -1.53 -4.98 10.69
N ARG A 16 -2.71 -4.77 11.27
CA ARG A 16 -2.87 -3.95 12.48
C ARG A 16 -2.09 -4.55 13.64
N LYS A 17 -1.43 -3.71 14.43
CA LYS A 17 -0.85 -4.11 15.72
C LYS A 17 -1.92 -4.14 16.83
N PRO A 18 -1.65 -4.80 17.97
CA PRO A 18 -2.60 -4.84 19.09
C PRO A 18 -3.03 -3.46 19.62
N ASP A 19 -2.16 -2.46 19.48
CA ASP A 19 -2.34 -1.07 19.91
C ASP A 19 -2.72 -0.12 18.76
N PHE A 20 -3.33 -0.66 17.69
CA PHE A 20 -3.78 0.12 16.54
C PHE A 20 -4.63 1.34 16.95
N SER A 21 -4.26 2.51 16.42
CA SER A 21 -4.98 3.77 16.65
C SER A 21 -5.95 4.06 15.49
N GLU A 22 -7.25 4.13 15.74
CA GLU A 22 -8.24 4.50 14.71
C GLU A 22 -8.00 5.91 14.13
N ALA A 23 -7.28 6.79 14.84
CA ALA A 23 -6.92 8.11 14.35
C ALA A 23 -6.02 8.08 13.09
N VAL A 24 -5.29 6.98 12.84
CA VAL A 24 -4.43 6.83 11.66
C VAL A 24 -5.20 6.49 10.37
N VAL A 25 -6.47 6.07 10.50
CA VAL A 25 -7.28 5.63 9.33
C VAL A 25 -7.51 6.77 8.34
N ALA A 26 -7.91 7.96 8.80
CA ALA A 26 -8.17 9.08 7.90
C ALA A 26 -6.90 9.55 7.15
N PRO A 27 -5.74 9.74 7.82
CA PRO A 27 -4.47 9.98 7.14
C PRO A 27 -4.11 8.91 6.10
N HIS A 28 -4.28 7.62 6.44
CA HIS A 28 -3.99 6.51 5.53
C HIS A 28 -4.88 6.56 4.26
N LEU A 29 -6.18 6.87 4.40
CA LEU A 29 -7.07 7.03 3.25
C LEU A 29 -6.64 8.19 2.34
N VAL A 30 -6.25 9.33 2.91
CA VAL A 30 -5.72 10.48 2.14
C VAL A 30 -4.44 10.10 1.39
N PHE A 31 -3.56 9.32 2.02
CA PHE A 31 -2.35 8.79 1.39
C PHE A 31 -2.69 7.90 0.19
N LEU A 32 -3.61 6.94 0.35
CA LEU A 32 -4.06 6.06 -0.74
C LEU A 32 -4.71 6.84 -1.89
N ASP A 33 -5.51 7.86 -1.59
CA ASP A 33 -6.10 8.73 -2.60
C ASP A 33 -5.02 9.49 -3.39
N GLY A 34 -3.98 9.97 -2.71
CA GLY A 34 -2.81 10.58 -3.36
C GLY A 34 -2.11 9.62 -4.33
N LEU A 35 -1.91 8.36 -3.93
CA LEU A 35 -1.34 7.33 -4.80
C LEU A 35 -2.24 7.02 -6.00
N ARG A 36 -3.56 7.02 -5.81
CA ARG A 36 -4.53 6.82 -6.89
C ARG A 36 -4.50 7.96 -7.90
N LEU A 37 -4.46 9.21 -7.43
CA LEU A 37 -4.33 10.39 -8.30
C LEU A 37 -3.00 10.39 -9.08
N ALA A 38 -1.93 9.89 -8.47
CA ALA A 38 -0.63 9.72 -9.13
C ALA A 38 -0.55 8.51 -10.08
N GLY A 39 -1.62 7.70 -10.19
CA GLY A 39 -1.65 6.49 -11.03
C GLY A 39 -0.80 5.32 -10.49
N LYS A 40 -0.40 5.38 -9.21
CA LYS A 40 0.45 4.37 -8.56
C LYS A 40 -0.36 3.30 -7.81
N LEU A 41 -1.64 3.53 -7.55
CA LEU A 41 -2.51 2.60 -6.81
C LEU A 41 -3.51 1.89 -7.73
N GLU A 42 -3.38 0.57 -7.84
CA GLU A 42 -4.26 -0.27 -8.66
C GLU A 42 -5.50 -0.72 -7.87
N MET A 43 -5.30 -1.28 -6.66
CA MET A 43 -6.37 -1.81 -5.82
C MET A 43 -6.07 -1.57 -4.34
N THR A 44 -7.10 -1.43 -3.50
CA THR A 44 -6.96 -1.36 -2.04
C THR A 44 -8.23 -1.88 -1.37
N GLY A 45 -8.09 -2.44 -0.17
CA GLY A 45 -9.22 -2.86 0.66
C GLY A 45 -8.80 -3.38 2.03
N GLY A 46 -9.68 -3.24 3.00
CA GLY A 46 -9.54 -3.89 4.31
C GLY A 46 -9.92 -5.37 4.26
N PHE A 47 -9.32 -6.18 5.12
CA PHE A 47 -9.75 -7.56 5.33
C PHE A 47 -11.07 -7.58 6.13
N SER A 48 -11.94 -8.53 5.81
CA SER A 48 -13.28 -8.64 6.42
C SER A 48 -13.24 -8.94 7.92
N ASP A 49 -12.15 -9.55 8.40
CA ASP A 49 -11.90 -9.83 9.82
C ASP A 49 -11.33 -8.63 10.59
N LYS A 50 -11.11 -7.49 9.91
CA LYS A 50 -10.54 -6.25 10.46
C LYS A 50 -9.11 -6.39 11.01
N SER A 51 -8.41 -7.48 10.69
CA SER A 51 -7.01 -7.68 11.09
C SER A 51 -6.05 -6.71 10.39
N GLY A 52 -6.50 -6.09 9.29
CA GLY A 52 -5.66 -5.25 8.45
C GLY A 52 -6.30 -4.98 7.09
N GLY A 53 -5.44 -4.83 6.10
CA GLY A 53 -5.82 -4.71 4.70
C GLY A 53 -4.64 -4.91 3.78
N ALA A 54 -4.90 -4.68 2.49
CA ALA A 54 -3.86 -4.70 1.48
C ALA A 54 -4.11 -3.64 0.43
N TYR A 55 -3.03 -3.25 -0.25
CA TYR A 55 -3.10 -2.46 -1.47
C TYR A 55 -2.07 -2.92 -2.49
N VAL A 56 -2.38 -2.70 -3.76
CA VAL A 56 -1.54 -3.08 -4.90
C VAL A 56 -0.99 -1.82 -5.55
N LEU A 57 0.33 -1.66 -5.48
CA LEU A 57 1.05 -0.60 -6.18
C LEU A 57 1.40 -1.05 -7.60
N ASN A 58 1.35 -0.11 -8.52
CA ASN A 58 1.79 -0.25 -9.90
C ASN A 58 2.95 0.73 -10.15
N VAL A 59 4.17 0.28 -9.88
CA VAL A 59 5.41 1.09 -9.91
C VAL A 59 6.53 0.31 -10.59
N ASP A 60 7.66 0.96 -10.88
CA ASP A 60 8.71 0.36 -11.70
C ASP A 60 9.62 -0.59 -10.92
N THR A 61 9.78 -0.38 -9.61
CA THR A 61 10.78 -1.11 -8.81
C THR A 61 10.31 -1.44 -7.40
N LEU A 62 10.87 -2.51 -6.82
CA LEU A 62 10.66 -2.88 -5.42
C LEU A 62 11.14 -1.78 -4.46
N ALA A 63 12.23 -1.08 -4.80
CA ALA A 63 12.75 0.01 -3.97
C ALA A 63 11.75 1.18 -3.86
N GLU A 64 11.09 1.54 -4.97
CA GLU A 64 10.02 2.53 -4.94
C GLU A 64 8.81 2.05 -4.12
N ALA A 65 8.39 0.79 -4.30
CA ALA A 65 7.28 0.23 -3.54
C ALA A 65 7.56 0.22 -2.02
N LEU A 66 8.79 -0.12 -1.62
CA LEU A 66 9.24 -0.08 -0.22
C LEU A 66 9.25 1.35 0.33
N ALA A 67 9.73 2.33 -0.43
CA ALA A 67 9.72 3.73 -0.03
C ALA A 67 8.28 4.24 0.17
N ILE A 68 7.38 3.94 -0.77
CA ILE A 68 5.97 4.29 -0.65
C ILE A 68 5.36 3.64 0.59
N ALA A 69 5.59 2.35 0.85
CA ALA A 69 5.06 1.68 2.03
C ALA A 69 5.62 2.25 3.35
N ALA A 70 6.88 2.69 3.37
CA ALA A 70 7.48 3.31 4.54
C ALA A 70 6.87 4.69 4.86
N ASP A 71 6.37 5.41 3.85
CA ASP A 71 5.70 6.71 4.00
C ASP A 71 4.21 6.59 4.36
N ASP A 72 3.63 5.38 4.35
CA ASP A 72 2.24 5.18 4.75
C ASP A 72 2.05 5.62 6.21
N PRO A 73 1.02 6.43 6.54
CA PRO A 73 0.67 6.76 7.91
C PRO A 73 0.59 5.54 8.84
N LEU A 74 0.15 4.38 8.35
CA LEU A 74 0.12 3.13 9.11
C LEU A 74 1.52 2.67 9.58
N ALA A 75 2.55 2.88 8.76
CA ALA A 75 3.93 2.54 9.09
C ALA A 75 4.58 3.64 9.94
N THR A 76 4.43 4.91 9.55
CA THR A 76 5.07 6.03 10.26
C THR A 76 4.52 6.26 11.66
N SER A 77 3.27 5.89 11.94
CA SER A 77 2.69 5.89 13.28
C SER A 77 2.91 4.59 14.05
N ASP A 78 3.61 3.62 13.45
CA ASP A 78 3.82 2.27 13.97
C ASP A 78 2.54 1.48 14.30
N SER A 79 1.38 1.90 13.76
CA SER A 79 0.08 1.30 14.07
C SER A 79 -0.16 -0.04 13.34
N SER A 80 0.56 -0.29 12.25
CA SER A 80 0.52 -1.55 11.51
C SER A 80 1.91 -2.03 11.11
N THR A 81 2.06 -3.33 10.95
CA THR A 81 3.22 -3.94 10.28
C THR A 81 2.96 -3.99 8.79
N LEU A 82 3.80 -3.31 8.00
CA LEU A 82 3.73 -3.33 6.55
C LEU A 82 4.79 -4.25 5.95
N THR A 83 4.38 -5.12 5.02
CA THR A 83 5.29 -5.94 4.22
C THR A 83 4.97 -5.78 2.73
N VAL A 84 6.02 -5.73 1.90
CA VAL A 84 5.91 -5.50 0.46
C VAL A 84 6.40 -6.73 -0.28
N TYR A 85 5.61 -7.20 -1.23
CA TYR A 85 5.95 -8.32 -2.11
C TYR A 85 5.86 -7.90 -3.56
N GLU A 86 6.89 -8.20 -4.35
CA GLU A 86 6.73 -8.22 -5.80
C GLU A 86 5.75 -9.32 -6.19
N TRP A 87 4.71 -8.96 -6.93
CA TRP A 87 3.57 -9.82 -7.16
C TRP A 87 3.31 -10.06 -8.65
N ASN A 88 3.48 -11.32 -9.06
CA ASN A 88 3.20 -11.79 -10.42
C ASN A 88 1.69 -11.99 -10.65
N ALA A 89 0.91 -10.91 -10.55
CA ALA A 89 -0.53 -10.93 -10.80
C ALA A 89 -0.83 -11.18 -12.30
N ARG A 90 -1.98 -11.79 -12.60
CA ARG A 90 -2.42 -12.18 -13.95
C ARG A 90 -3.81 -11.65 -14.25
#